data_AF-A0A926H3S0-F1
#
_entry.id   AF-A0A926H3S0-F1
#
_cell.length_a   1.000
_cell.length_b   1.000
_cell.length_c   1.000
_cell.angle_alpha   90.00
_cell.angle_beta   90.00
_cell.angle_gamma   90.00
#
_symmetry.space_group_name_H-M   'P 1'
#
loop_
_entity.id
_entity.type
_entity.pdbx_description
1 polymer ?
#
loop_
_entity_poly.entity_id
_entity_poly.type
_entity_poly.pdbx_seq_one_letter_code
_entity_poly.pdbx_strand_id
1 'polypeptide(L)'
;MRYLRFLLLVVGAFVLAHTSHAQTLPDGMGGTTFVVAFPDTTKNTFDARYPNTRYEDKAFFYIYSAVDNVVSIKGRGYQRSGMAVAAGTFLIVDLMGTQNRAPNPIVFEHCKPVDNTFRIEAASPIVLIQYMATKFGAEAWTPAPVEAWGTKYFAAAHPGEIGSDVSPGGEFSYNLKAKMFPAEILVVAAYDGTVVTIVPNGAIHNY
;
A
#
# COMPACT_ATOMS: atom_id res chain seq x y z
N MET A 1 -13.60 -57.19 -3.65
CA MET A 1 -13.17 -56.23 -4.71
C MET A 1 -14.15 -55.09 -5.01
N ARG A 2 -15.46 -55.17 -4.66
CA ARG A 2 -16.43 -54.08 -4.92
C ARG A 2 -16.19 -52.79 -4.12
N TYR A 3 -15.71 -52.89 -2.88
CA TYR A 3 -15.49 -51.73 -2.01
C TYR A 3 -14.23 -50.91 -2.33
N LEU A 4 -13.22 -51.53 -2.96
CA LEU A 4 -11.97 -50.85 -3.34
C LEU A 4 -12.18 -49.86 -4.51
N ARG A 5 -13.13 -50.15 -5.40
CA ARG A 5 -13.50 -49.26 -6.52
C ARG A 5 -14.31 -48.04 -6.05
N PHE A 6 -15.09 -48.18 -4.98
CA PHE A 6 -15.84 -47.07 -4.40
C PHE A 6 -14.92 -46.07 -3.67
N LEU A 7 -13.89 -46.57 -2.98
CA LEU A 7 -12.96 -45.72 -2.24
C LEU A 7 -12.09 -44.85 -3.18
N LEU A 8 -11.65 -45.41 -4.31
CA LEU A 8 -10.88 -44.67 -5.32
C LEU A 8 -11.69 -43.56 -6.00
N LEU A 9 -13.01 -43.76 -6.18
CA LEU A 9 -13.90 -42.78 -6.79
C LEU A 9 -14.18 -41.59 -5.86
N VAL A 10 -14.28 -41.84 -4.54
CA VAL A 10 -14.46 -40.78 -3.54
C VAL A 10 -13.18 -39.95 -3.37
N VAL A 11 -12.00 -40.58 -3.34
CA VAL A 11 -10.72 -39.85 -3.26
C VAL A 11 -10.48 -39.00 -4.52
N GLY A 12 -10.82 -39.51 -5.71
CA GLY A 12 -10.75 -38.72 -6.95
C GLY A 12 -11.66 -37.49 -6.96
N ALA A 13 -12.87 -37.62 -6.41
CA ALA A 13 -13.83 -36.51 -6.32
C ALA A 13 -13.37 -35.41 -5.34
N PHE A 14 -12.72 -35.77 -4.23
CA PHE A 14 -12.17 -34.78 -3.29
C PHE A 14 -10.92 -34.06 -3.82
N VAL A 15 -10.10 -34.74 -4.62
CA VAL A 15 -8.91 -34.12 -5.27
C VAL A 15 -9.33 -33.20 -6.42
N LEU A 16 -10.38 -33.54 -7.18
CA LEU A 16 -10.91 -32.68 -8.25
C LEU A 16 -11.69 -31.47 -7.71
N ALA A 17 -12.29 -31.55 -6.51
CA ALA A 17 -12.99 -30.42 -5.89
C ALA A 17 -12.04 -29.35 -5.32
N HIS A 18 -10.75 -29.66 -5.09
CA HIS A 18 -9.77 -28.70 -4.55
C HIS A 18 -9.06 -27.84 -5.62
N THR A 19 -9.25 -28.11 -6.91
CA THR A 19 -8.56 -27.37 -7.98
C THR A 19 -9.40 -26.24 -8.59
N SER A 20 -10.67 -26.09 -8.20
CA SER A 20 -11.60 -25.20 -8.91
C SER A 20 -11.90 -23.88 -8.19
N HIS A 21 -11.19 -23.52 -7.13
CA HIS A 21 -11.32 -22.21 -6.48
C HIS A 21 -10.00 -21.45 -6.55
N ALA A 22 -9.40 -21.39 -7.74
CA ALA A 22 -8.62 -20.22 -8.09
C ALA A 22 -9.62 -19.06 -8.11
N GLN A 23 -9.72 -18.32 -7.00
CA GLN A 23 -10.40 -17.03 -7.00
C GLN A 23 -9.77 -16.24 -8.14
N THR A 24 -10.53 -16.04 -9.21
CA THR A 24 -10.15 -15.09 -10.25
C THR A 24 -9.95 -13.78 -9.53
N LEU A 25 -8.69 -13.34 -9.47
CA LEU A 25 -8.35 -12.07 -8.86
C LEU A 25 -9.21 -11.00 -9.54
N PRO A 26 -9.89 -10.12 -8.77
CA PRO A 26 -10.65 -9.04 -9.36
C PRO A 26 -9.78 -8.28 -10.36
N ASP A 27 -10.35 -7.95 -11.52
CA ASP A 27 -9.65 -7.23 -12.58
C ASP A 27 -8.97 -5.98 -12.00
N GLY A 28 -7.66 -5.86 -12.23
CA GLY A 28 -6.85 -4.72 -11.78
C GLY A 28 -6.14 -4.86 -10.42
N MET A 29 -6.32 -5.97 -9.68
CA MET A 29 -5.57 -6.19 -8.43
C MET A 29 -4.15 -6.76 -8.65
N GLY A 30 -3.91 -7.41 -9.79
CA GLY A 30 -2.63 -7.99 -10.15
C GLY A 30 -1.83 -7.09 -11.09
N GLY A 31 -0.52 -6.98 -10.86
CA GLY A 31 0.38 -6.26 -11.75
C GLY A 31 1.83 -6.68 -11.55
N THR A 32 2.74 -6.16 -12.37
CA THR A 32 4.17 -6.48 -12.28
C THR A 32 4.94 -5.41 -11.55
N THR A 33 4.41 -4.18 -11.47
CA THR A 33 5.08 -3.05 -10.82
C THR A 33 4.17 -2.39 -9.80
N PHE A 34 4.68 -2.17 -8.59
CA PHE A 34 4.01 -1.41 -7.54
C PHE A 34 4.94 -0.34 -6.98
N VAL A 35 4.39 0.82 -6.67
CA VAL A 35 5.07 1.87 -5.92
C VAL A 35 4.23 2.17 -4.70
N VAL A 36 4.81 1.95 -3.52
CA VAL A 36 4.06 1.93 -2.27
C VAL A 36 4.77 2.65 -1.14
N ALA A 37 4.00 3.11 -0.15
CA ALA A 37 4.49 3.71 1.07
C ALA A 37 3.57 3.31 2.23
N PHE A 38 4.11 3.24 3.44
CA PHE A 38 3.32 3.06 4.65
C PHE A 38 3.01 4.44 5.24
N PRO A 39 1.76 4.92 5.21
CA PRO A 39 1.41 6.19 5.83
C PRO A 39 1.48 6.08 7.35
N ASP A 40 1.85 7.17 8.02
CA ASP A 40 1.55 7.31 9.44
C ASP A 40 0.03 7.49 9.61
N THR A 41 -0.60 6.56 10.33
CA THR A 41 -2.06 6.43 10.35
C THR A 41 -2.75 7.47 11.22
N THR A 42 -2.02 8.13 12.14
CA THR A 42 -2.45 9.32 12.90
C THR A 42 -1.30 9.76 13.80
N LYS A 43 -1.14 11.08 14.03
CA LYS A 43 -0.18 11.57 15.04
C LYS A 43 -0.61 11.12 16.43
N ASN A 44 -0.10 9.98 16.84
CA ASN A 44 -0.30 9.47 18.19
C ASN A 44 1.02 9.55 18.95
N THR A 45 1.00 10.21 20.10
CA THR A 45 2.15 10.31 21.00
C THR A 45 1.84 9.60 22.29
N PHE A 46 2.74 8.72 22.74
CA PHE A 46 2.67 8.20 24.09
C PHE A 46 3.03 9.31 25.09
N ASP A 47 2.36 9.29 26.24
CA ASP A 47 2.85 10.00 27.41
C ASP A 47 4.25 9.46 27.77
N ALA A 48 5.26 10.32 27.79
CA ALA A 48 6.64 9.95 28.08
C ALA A 48 6.80 9.28 29.46
N ARG A 49 5.86 9.49 30.38
CA ARG A 49 5.82 8.86 31.71
C ARG A 49 5.40 7.39 31.65
N TYR A 50 4.69 6.97 30.60
CA TYR A 50 4.17 5.62 30.44
C TYR A 50 4.53 5.07 29.04
N PRO A 51 5.83 4.85 28.76
CA PRO A 51 6.25 4.38 27.45
C PRO A 51 5.72 2.97 27.18
N ASN A 52 5.05 2.78 26.04
CA ASN A 52 4.70 1.45 25.57
C ASN A 52 5.92 0.79 24.92
N THR A 53 6.56 -0.13 25.65
CA THR A 53 7.69 -0.94 25.19
C THR A 53 7.30 -2.37 24.83
N ARG A 54 6.02 -2.75 25.01
CA ARG A 54 5.55 -4.12 24.81
C ARG A 54 5.33 -4.47 23.35
N TYR A 55 5.08 -3.46 22.51
CA TYR A 55 4.81 -3.64 21.09
C TYR A 55 5.85 -2.89 20.28
N GLU A 56 6.35 -3.54 19.24
CA GLU A 56 7.21 -2.92 18.24
C GLU A 56 6.39 -2.69 16.97
N ASP A 57 6.63 -1.57 16.31
CA ASP A 57 6.02 -1.32 15.02
C ASP A 57 6.56 -2.34 13.99
N LYS A 58 5.66 -2.83 13.14
CA LYS A 58 5.94 -3.78 12.07
C LYS A 58 5.33 -3.28 10.76
N ALA A 59 6.03 -3.53 9.67
CA ALA A 59 5.56 -3.28 8.32
C ALA A 59 5.92 -4.47 7.44
N PHE A 60 4.93 -5.03 6.76
CA PHE A 60 5.06 -6.23 5.96
C PHE A 60 4.52 -6.04 4.55
N PHE A 61 5.21 -6.67 3.59
CA PHE A 61 4.65 -6.98 2.28
C PHE A 61 4.30 -8.46 2.22
N TYR A 62 3.05 -8.75 1.89
CA TYR A 62 2.58 -10.08 1.54
C TYR A 62 2.45 -10.13 0.02
N ILE A 63 3.28 -10.92 -0.63
CA ILE A 63 3.39 -10.98 -2.08
C ILE A 63 2.94 -12.36 -2.56
N TYR A 64 1.80 -12.40 -3.24
CA TYR A 64 1.27 -13.62 -3.84
C TYR A 64 1.56 -13.67 -5.33
N SER A 65 1.89 -14.85 -5.83
CA SER A 65 2.05 -15.12 -7.26
C SER A 65 1.32 -16.41 -7.62
N ALA A 66 0.59 -16.40 -8.74
CA ALA A 66 -0.07 -17.59 -9.27
C ALA A 66 0.92 -18.58 -9.92
N VAL A 67 2.14 -18.11 -10.25
CA VAL A 67 3.22 -18.86 -10.88
C VAL A 67 4.51 -18.73 -10.08
N ASP A 68 5.49 -19.60 -10.32
CA ASP A 68 6.84 -19.39 -9.80
C ASP A 68 7.40 -18.10 -10.38
N ASN A 69 7.84 -17.21 -9.50
CA ASN A 69 8.13 -15.83 -9.86
C ASN A 69 9.32 -15.30 -9.07
N VAL A 70 9.90 -14.22 -9.57
CA VAL A 70 11.04 -13.54 -8.96
C VAL A 70 10.67 -12.09 -8.77
N VAL A 71 10.86 -11.60 -7.54
CA VAL A 71 10.49 -10.27 -7.12
C VAL A 71 11.72 -9.49 -6.65
N SER A 72 11.74 -8.21 -6.95
CA SER A 72 12.67 -7.22 -6.40
C SER A 72 11.92 -6.14 -5.64
N ILE A 73 12.55 -5.59 -4.62
CA ILE A 73 12.04 -4.48 -3.82
C ILE A 73 13.19 -3.49 -3.68
N LYS A 74 12.95 -2.25 -4.07
CA LYS A 74 13.91 -1.14 -4.00
C LYS A 74 13.25 0.04 -3.32
N GLY A 75 13.94 0.63 -2.35
CA GLY A 75 13.55 1.87 -1.69
C GLY A 75 14.79 2.64 -1.26
N ARG A 76 14.60 3.77 -0.57
CA ARG A 76 15.72 4.57 -0.07
C ARG A 76 16.54 3.78 0.95
N GLY A 77 17.80 3.47 0.60
CA GLY A 77 18.71 2.70 1.46
C GLY A 77 18.24 1.26 1.70
N TYR A 78 17.33 0.74 0.87
CA TYR A 78 16.81 -0.62 0.98
C TYR A 78 16.75 -1.27 -0.41
N GLN A 79 17.36 -2.43 -0.57
CA GLN A 79 17.27 -3.17 -1.80
C GLN A 79 17.32 -4.68 -1.53
N ARG A 80 16.35 -5.39 -2.09
CA ARG A 80 16.32 -6.86 -2.15
C ARG A 80 15.97 -7.27 -3.56
N SER A 81 16.81 -8.07 -4.18
CA SER A 81 16.60 -8.55 -5.55
C SER A 81 16.60 -10.08 -5.56
N GLY A 82 15.92 -10.68 -6.53
CA GLY A 82 15.97 -12.13 -6.72
C GLY A 82 15.18 -12.94 -5.69
N MET A 83 14.17 -12.35 -5.04
CA MET A 83 13.35 -13.07 -4.08
C MET A 83 12.39 -13.99 -4.81
N ALA A 84 12.56 -15.31 -4.64
CA ALA A 84 11.68 -16.29 -5.23
C ALA A 84 10.32 -16.32 -4.50
N VAL A 85 9.24 -16.33 -5.27
CA VAL A 85 7.86 -16.55 -4.82
C VAL A 85 7.37 -17.81 -5.50
N ALA A 86 7.05 -18.85 -4.72
CA ALA A 86 6.54 -20.09 -5.28
C ALA A 86 5.07 -19.95 -5.68
N ALA A 87 4.68 -20.65 -6.74
CA ALA A 87 3.31 -20.62 -7.25
C ALA A 87 2.28 -20.94 -6.17
N GLY A 88 1.24 -20.12 -6.06
CA GLY A 88 0.14 -20.32 -5.12
C GLY A 88 0.47 -20.00 -3.66
N THR A 89 1.63 -19.37 -3.38
CA THR A 89 2.04 -19.04 -2.02
C THR A 89 2.31 -17.54 -1.84
N PHE A 90 2.26 -17.09 -0.58
CA PHE A 90 2.69 -15.76 -0.20
C PHE A 90 4.15 -15.77 0.24
N LEU A 91 4.95 -14.89 -0.36
CA LEU A 91 6.21 -14.44 0.22
C LEU A 91 5.91 -13.30 1.20
N ILE A 92 6.39 -13.43 2.43
CA ILE A 92 6.26 -12.39 3.46
C ILE A 92 7.60 -11.68 3.61
N VAL A 93 7.61 -10.37 3.39
CA VAL A 93 8.78 -9.51 3.59
C VAL A 93 8.53 -8.61 4.80
N ASP A 94 9.25 -8.87 5.89
CA ASP A 94 9.30 -7.99 7.06
C ASP A 94 10.31 -6.86 6.85
N LEU A 95 9.83 -5.63 6.81
CA LEU A 95 10.64 -4.42 6.61
C LEU A 95 11.23 -3.89 7.93
N MET A 96 10.73 -4.33 9.08
CA MET A 96 11.19 -3.86 10.38
C MET A 96 11.90 -4.95 11.19
N GLY A 97 11.98 -6.16 10.64
CA GLY A 97 12.71 -7.30 11.18
C GLY A 97 14.23 -7.11 11.22
N THR A 98 14.90 -7.84 12.09
CA THR A 98 16.33 -7.65 12.42
C THR A 98 17.30 -7.95 11.27
N GLN A 99 16.94 -8.85 10.36
CA GLN A 99 17.86 -9.32 9.30
C GLN A 99 17.86 -8.44 8.05
N ASN A 100 16.73 -7.80 7.74
CA ASN A 100 16.55 -7.03 6.49
C ASN A 100 15.70 -5.78 6.75
N ARG A 101 16.13 -4.99 7.74
CA ARG A 101 15.42 -3.78 8.15
C ARG A 101 15.53 -2.68 7.09
N ALA A 102 14.40 -2.19 6.61
CA ALA A 102 14.32 -0.93 5.89
C ALA A 102 14.55 0.23 6.87
N PRO A 103 15.34 1.27 6.51
CA PRO A 103 15.72 2.33 7.45
C PRO A 103 14.51 3.06 8.06
N ASN A 104 13.58 3.51 7.23
CA ASN A 104 12.37 4.23 7.64
C ASN A 104 11.21 3.86 6.69
N PRO A 105 10.51 2.73 6.93
CA PRO A 105 9.45 2.28 6.03
C PRO A 105 8.16 3.11 6.14
N ILE A 106 7.97 3.87 7.23
CA ILE A 106 6.80 4.69 7.49
C ILE A 106 7.06 6.15 7.09
N VAL A 107 6.07 6.76 6.47
CA VAL A 107 6.03 8.18 6.05
C VAL A 107 5.29 8.99 7.10
N PHE A 108 5.98 9.92 7.75
CA PHE A 108 5.41 10.75 8.83
C PHE A 108 5.20 12.20 8.40
N GLU A 109 5.76 12.60 7.27
CA GLU A 109 5.68 13.95 6.74
C GLU A 109 4.36 14.17 6.01
N HIS A 110 3.59 15.17 6.46
CA HIS A 110 2.36 15.59 5.79
C HIS A 110 2.66 16.61 4.69
N CYS A 111 1.95 16.49 3.56
CA CYS A 111 1.96 17.45 2.46
C CYS A 111 3.36 17.79 1.91
N LYS A 112 4.29 16.82 1.98
CA LYS A 112 5.64 16.95 1.42
C LYS A 112 5.99 15.68 0.67
N PRO A 113 6.57 15.78 -0.53
CA PRO A 113 7.18 14.64 -1.18
C PRO A 113 8.24 14.03 -0.27
N VAL A 114 8.19 12.72 -0.10
CA VAL A 114 9.18 11.95 0.66
C VAL A 114 9.72 10.82 -0.19
N ASP A 115 10.99 10.49 0.03
CA ASP A 115 11.69 9.43 -0.70
C ASP A 115 11.48 8.04 -0.06
N ASN A 116 10.63 7.97 0.97
CA ASN A 116 10.35 6.74 1.72
C ASN A 116 9.26 5.91 1.01
N THR A 117 9.50 5.61 -0.26
CA THR A 117 8.66 4.74 -1.07
C THR A 117 9.43 3.47 -1.45
N PHE A 118 8.69 2.39 -1.69
CA PHE A 118 9.21 1.13 -2.15
C PHE A 118 8.64 0.84 -3.54
N ARG A 119 9.54 0.61 -4.48
CA ARG A 119 9.23 0.07 -5.79
C ARG A 119 9.41 -1.44 -5.73
N ILE A 120 8.36 -2.16 -6.09
CA ILE A 120 8.31 -3.61 -6.11
C ILE A 120 8.09 -4.03 -7.56
N GLU A 121 8.97 -4.87 -8.08
CA GLU A 121 8.92 -5.34 -9.47
C GLU A 121 8.97 -6.86 -9.51
N ALA A 122 8.19 -7.46 -10.40
CA ALA A 122 8.10 -8.91 -10.57
C ALA A 122 8.17 -9.29 -12.05
N ALA A 123 8.68 -10.49 -12.34
CA ALA A 123 8.75 -11.01 -13.71
C ALA A 123 7.37 -11.44 -14.27
N SER A 124 6.42 -11.72 -13.39
CA SER A 124 5.02 -12.05 -13.72
C SER A 124 4.07 -11.34 -12.76
N PRO A 125 2.77 -11.17 -13.10
CA PRO A 125 1.83 -10.47 -12.24
C PRO A 125 1.76 -11.07 -10.83
N ILE A 126 1.85 -10.19 -9.83
CA ILE A 126 1.72 -10.50 -8.41
C ILE A 126 0.54 -9.73 -7.81
N VAL A 127 0.06 -10.20 -6.68
CA VAL A 127 -0.84 -9.46 -5.78
C VAL A 127 -0.02 -9.03 -4.58
N LEU A 128 -0.12 -7.74 -4.25
CA LEU A 128 0.54 -7.15 -3.11
C LEU A 128 -0.49 -6.81 -2.03
N ILE A 129 -0.26 -7.26 -0.80
CA ILE A 129 -0.99 -6.79 0.37
C ILE A 129 0.04 -6.13 1.29
N GLN A 130 -0.24 -4.90 1.68
CA GLN A 130 0.52 -4.17 2.67
C GLN A 130 -0.15 -4.35 4.02
N TYR A 131 0.64 -4.55 5.05
CA TYR A 131 0.16 -4.63 6.42
C TYR A 131 1.11 -3.88 7.33
N MET A 132 0.59 -3.00 8.15
CA MET A 132 1.32 -2.38 9.23
C MET A 132 0.63 -2.63 10.55
N ALA A 133 1.43 -2.86 11.58
CA ALA A 133 0.99 -2.90 12.96
C ALA A 133 1.86 -1.92 13.73
N THR A 134 1.27 -0.88 14.28
CA THR A 134 1.93 0.07 15.17
C THR A 134 1.47 -0.16 16.59
N LYS A 135 2.10 0.53 17.54
CA LYS A 135 1.64 0.57 18.93
C LYS A 135 0.21 1.11 19.12
N PHE A 136 -0.38 1.74 18.10
CA PHE A 136 -1.70 2.38 18.16
C PHE A 136 -2.79 1.63 17.40
N GLY A 137 -2.43 0.68 16.54
CA GLY A 137 -3.39 -0.06 15.73
C GLY A 137 -2.71 -0.81 14.60
N ALA A 138 -3.52 -1.45 13.77
CA ALA A 138 -3.04 -2.15 12.60
C ALA A 138 -3.93 -1.83 11.40
N GLU A 139 -3.34 -1.80 10.22
CA GLU A 139 -4.02 -1.53 8.96
C GLU A 139 -3.46 -2.43 7.86
N ALA A 140 -4.35 -2.88 6.96
CA ALA A 140 -3.98 -3.66 5.79
C ALA A 140 -4.68 -3.10 4.55
N TRP A 141 -3.98 -3.02 3.43
CA TRP A 141 -4.56 -2.57 2.16
C TRP A 141 -3.85 -3.17 0.96
N THR A 142 -4.55 -3.20 -0.17
CA THR A 142 -4.02 -3.64 -1.47
C THR A 142 -3.78 -2.41 -2.34
N PRO A 143 -2.51 -2.07 -2.65
CA PRO A 143 -2.21 -0.98 -3.57
C PRO A 143 -2.59 -1.35 -5.00
N ALA A 144 -2.97 -0.34 -5.78
CA ALA A 144 -3.15 -0.52 -7.22
C ALA A 144 -1.78 -0.67 -7.90
N PRO A 145 -1.61 -1.64 -8.81
CA PRO A 145 -0.41 -1.76 -9.61
C PRO A 145 -0.25 -0.55 -10.54
N VAL A 146 0.99 -0.24 -10.94
CA VAL A 146 1.31 0.88 -11.84
C VAL A 146 0.57 0.76 -13.17
N GLU A 147 0.35 -0.46 -13.64
CA GLU A 147 -0.39 -0.77 -14.87
C GLU A 147 -1.88 -0.38 -14.79
N ALA A 148 -2.43 -0.29 -13.57
CA ALA A 148 -3.78 0.19 -13.33
C ALA A 148 -3.85 1.71 -13.09
N TRP A 149 -2.71 2.40 -13.03
CA TRP A 149 -2.70 3.86 -12.88
C TRP A 149 -3.23 4.51 -14.15
N GLY A 150 -4.19 5.42 -13.99
CA GLY A 150 -4.74 6.17 -15.10
C GLY A 150 -3.68 7.07 -15.74
N THR A 151 -3.84 7.37 -17.03
CA THR A 151 -3.03 8.38 -17.74
C THR A 151 -3.68 9.77 -17.74
N LYS A 152 -4.91 9.87 -17.22
CA LYS A 152 -5.69 11.09 -17.13
C LYS A 152 -6.28 11.20 -15.74
N TYR A 153 -6.04 12.34 -15.09
CA TYR A 153 -6.54 12.66 -13.77
C TYR A 153 -7.36 13.94 -13.85
N PHE A 154 -8.47 13.98 -13.12
CA PHE A 154 -9.34 15.15 -13.05
C PHE A 154 -9.37 15.60 -11.60
N ALA A 155 -9.06 16.87 -11.36
CA ALA A 155 -9.28 17.51 -10.07
C ALA A 155 -10.37 18.56 -10.24
N ALA A 156 -11.45 18.43 -9.47
CA ALA A 156 -12.44 19.48 -9.34
C ALA A 156 -12.02 20.36 -8.15
N ALA A 157 -11.72 21.62 -8.43
CA ALA A 157 -11.43 22.61 -7.41
C ALA A 157 -12.74 23.33 -7.03
N HIS A 158 -13.14 23.27 -5.76
CA HIS A 158 -14.09 24.24 -5.23
C HIS A 158 -13.37 25.58 -5.03
N PRO A 159 -14.01 26.76 -5.23
CA PRO A 159 -13.46 28.02 -4.77
C PRO A 159 -13.00 27.87 -3.32
N GLY A 160 -11.73 28.22 -3.04
CA GLY A 160 -11.13 27.98 -1.73
C GLY A 160 -11.96 28.61 -0.62
N GLU A 161 -12.50 27.81 0.29
CA GLU A 161 -13.16 28.30 1.49
C GLU A 161 -12.11 28.73 2.52
N ILE A 162 -12.45 29.74 3.31
CA ILE A 162 -11.65 30.11 4.49
C ILE A 162 -11.96 29.07 5.55
N GLY A 163 -11.08 28.08 5.72
CA GLY A 163 -11.12 27.21 6.89
C GLY A 163 -10.13 27.68 7.95
N SER A 164 -10.28 27.15 9.16
CA SER A 164 -9.36 27.43 10.26
C SER A 164 -8.57 26.18 10.61
N ASP A 165 -7.24 26.25 10.56
CA ASP A 165 -6.44 25.26 11.27
C ASP A 165 -6.74 25.42 12.77
N VAL A 166 -7.27 24.39 13.40
CA VAL A 166 -7.46 24.33 14.85
C VAL A 166 -6.18 23.76 15.44
N SER A 167 -5.28 24.63 15.90
CA SER A 167 -4.11 24.20 16.66
C SER A 167 -4.40 24.32 18.16
N PRO A 168 -4.19 23.26 18.97
CA PRO A 168 -4.35 23.37 20.41
C PRO A 168 -3.31 24.35 20.97
N GLY A 169 -3.79 25.47 21.50
CA GLY A 169 -3.03 26.45 22.28
C GLY A 169 -3.17 26.24 23.80
N GLY A 170 -3.85 25.17 24.22
CA GLY A 170 -4.14 24.80 25.61
C GLY A 170 -5.37 23.87 25.69
N GLU A 171 -5.76 23.46 26.90
CA GLU A 171 -6.91 22.56 27.14
C GLU A 171 -8.26 23.14 26.65
N PHE A 172 -8.36 24.48 26.54
CA PHE A 172 -9.56 25.20 26.10
C PHE A 172 -9.28 26.37 25.15
N SER A 173 -8.05 26.47 24.61
CA SER A 173 -7.67 27.58 23.73
C SER A 173 -7.27 27.03 22.37
N TYR A 174 -7.99 27.44 21.33
CA TYR A 174 -7.71 27.06 19.94
C TYR A 174 -7.29 28.30 19.17
N ASN A 175 -6.09 28.27 18.60
CA ASN A 175 -5.67 29.30 17.67
C ASN A 175 -6.33 29.04 16.33
N LEU A 176 -7.24 29.93 15.90
CA LEU A 176 -7.88 29.89 14.59
C LEU A 176 -7.06 30.76 13.64
N LYS A 177 -6.39 30.14 12.67
CA LYS A 177 -5.76 30.86 11.56
C LYS A 177 -6.54 30.60 10.28
N ALA A 178 -7.17 31.65 9.75
CA ALA A 178 -7.81 31.62 8.43
C ALA A 178 -6.78 31.20 7.37
N LYS A 179 -7.07 30.10 6.67
CA LYS A 179 -6.30 29.63 5.52
C LYS A 179 -7.24 29.34 4.36
N MET A 180 -6.80 29.71 3.16
CA MET A 180 -7.39 29.19 1.94
C MET A 180 -6.90 27.76 1.74
N PHE A 181 -7.80 26.85 1.41
CA PHE A 181 -7.47 25.49 0.99
C PHE A 181 -7.46 25.45 -0.55
N PRO A 182 -6.30 25.60 -1.22
CA PRO A 182 -6.24 25.46 -2.66
C PRO A 182 -6.51 24.01 -3.06
N ALA A 183 -7.09 23.81 -4.25
CA ALA A 183 -7.15 22.48 -4.83
C ALA A 183 -5.74 21.96 -5.11
N GLU A 184 -5.45 20.76 -4.62
CA GLU A 184 -4.17 20.10 -4.80
C GLU A 184 -4.31 19.00 -5.85
N ILE A 185 -3.42 19.00 -6.85
CA ILE A 185 -3.26 17.90 -7.81
C ILE A 185 -1.98 17.19 -7.45
N LEU A 186 -2.10 16.01 -6.83
CA LEU A 186 -0.96 15.11 -6.64
C LEU A 186 -0.77 14.27 -7.90
N VAL A 187 0.38 14.42 -8.54
CA VAL A 187 0.76 13.60 -9.69
C VAL A 187 1.83 12.61 -9.26
N VAL A 188 1.54 11.32 -9.42
CA VAL A 188 2.46 10.23 -9.11
C VAL A 188 2.90 9.59 -10.42
N ALA A 189 4.21 9.49 -10.61
CA ALA A 189 4.81 8.87 -11.78
C ALA A 189 5.74 7.73 -11.37
N ALA A 190 5.60 6.59 -12.05
CA ALA A 190 6.44 5.43 -11.78
C ALA A 190 7.79 5.48 -12.52
N TYR A 191 7.96 6.35 -13.52
CA TYR A 191 9.15 6.38 -14.37
C TYR A 191 9.78 7.77 -14.39
N ASP A 192 11.10 7.80 -14.34
CA ASP A 192 11.87 9.02 -14.53
C ASP A 192 11.62 9.60 -15.93
N GLY A 193 11.58 10.94 -16.02
CA GLY A 193 11.30 11.64 -17.28
C GLY A 193 9.84 11.62 -17.72
N THR A 194 8.91 11.16 -16.87
CA THR A 194 7.47 11.28 -17.15
C THR A 194 7.09 12.75 -17.32
N VAL A 195 6.52 13.09 -18.49
CA VAL A 195 6.03 14.44 -18.79
C VAL A 195 4.57 14.54 -18.41
N VAL A 196 4.25 15.50 -17.54
CA VAL A 196 2.89 15.77 -17.06
C VAL A 196 2.41 17.08 -17.65
N THR A 197 1.28 17.05 -18.34
CA THR A 197 0.61 18.27 -18.81
C THR A 197 -0.65 18.50 -18.00
N ILE A 198 -0.69 19.61 -17.26
CA ILE A 198 -1.88 20.04 -16.51
C ILE A 198 -2.58 21.09 -17.35
N VAL A 199 -3.78 20.78 -17.84
CA VAL A 199 -4.60 21.69 -18.64
C VAL A 199 -5.75 22.21 -17.78
N PRO A 200 -5.79 23.51 -17.44
CA PRO A 200 -6.97 24.11 -16.82
C PRO A 200 -8.15 24.01 -17.80
N ASN A 201 -9.24 23.36 -17.40
CA ASN A 201 -10.42 23.25 -18.26
C ASN A 201 -11.44 24.39 -18.06
N GLY A 202 -11.15 25.36 -17.18
CA GLY A 202 -11.93 26.58 -17.00
C GLY A 202 -13.37 26.39 -16.48
N ALA A 203 -13.75 25.17 -16.09
CA ALA A 203 -15.08 24.89 -15.57
C ALA A 203 -15.20 25.39 -14.12
N ILE A 204 -15.48 26.68 -13.96
CA ILE A 204 -15.91 27.26 -12.68
C ILE A 204 -17.39 26.93 -12.53
N HIS A 205 -17.71 25.97 -11.67
CA HIS A 205 -19.10 25.76 -11.26
C HIS A 205 -19.50 26.89 -10.32
N ASN A 206 -20.33 27.82 -10.80
CA ASN A 206 -21.01 28.78 -9.96
C ASN A 206 -22.10 28.02 -9.18
N TYR A 207 -21.83 27.70 -7.93
CA TYR A 207 -22.85 27.25 -6.98
C TYR A 207 -23.34 28.43 -6.15
#